data_AF-A0A8H6NL08-F1
#
_entry.id   AF-A0A8H6NL08-F1
#
_cell.length_a   1.000
_cell.length_b   1.000
_cell.length_c   1.000
_cell.angle_alpha   90.00
_cell.angle_beta   90.00
_cell.angle_gamma   90.00
#
_symmetry.space_group_name_H-M   'P 1'
#
loop_
_entity.id
_entity.type
_entity.pdbx_description
1 polymer ?
#
loop_
_entity_poly.entity_id
_entity_poly.type
_entity_poly.pdbx_seq_one_letter_code
_entity_poly.pdbx_strand_id
1 'polypeptide(L)'
;MFDQLPDDIVLEVVSHLSTARDVARLASSCKHFHRLLSEDGWRTFVRTCFPLLSLPIGSHPKWNELANALTRQARAWDTKAFQSIAYTDNHRRDGNFFTGFSNASRPFHPVIDARLTFDKTWEVAAWGAGEDVVGRFRPLNSRGESDAWFRMEGKAKGYQSGVGDVTAIHVAEPGGKLGLLVGRANGDLSLVSAAPGSAGKTLVDFDIPKPTGSLVATTWTSIGSIDILPNHSSVVAANRANVSLFSLGDADSTGVPLDTQTFGKAHQGNTNFLHAAKAMNNDTVVCALAGDADPLRYLTITPAGFVSNVVSKNPSLLASRGLDPDKRLTVRAIQPVNPGPSGHTNVLLSAWDDGTCRLLDIRTPSPYDALYRDMYQPFEPISSLITYGSDRFVAGSAEIEALKIFDFRWAKSYHHTAALPCWSGTPFPDPLRGTSSRPLSLMGVGCDHFRDRRCVWHDHSRRDYHRPNFRFHVMPFKGAPRSSISRIFSLAKASDVSDSFYVGLAGAVAEFTTAPGDDHMKMVAPAAEKRGWKAQASQFSFAETGDGLLHPGVSMSTFMPRLVQRFEDELDTPQYRTWHTRPAPKTAAWHRWDKSFWRPTHFSF
;
A
#
# COMPACT_ATOMS: atom_id res chain seq x y z
N MET A 1 -2.95 10.63 45.78
CA MET A 1 -1.47 10.57 45.72
C MET A 1 -0.98 10.61 44.27
N PHE A 2 -1.50 9.78 43.36
CA PHE A 2 -1.11 9.85 41.94
C PHE A 2 -1.50 11.18 41.27
N ASP A 3 -2.61 11.79 41.71
CA ASP A 3 -3.13 13.10 41.32
C ASP A 3 -2.34 14.32 41.85
N GLN A 4 -1.31 14.07 42.67
CA GLN A 4 -0.39 15.10 43.18
C GLN A 4 0.94 15.09 42.43
N LEU A 5 1.12 14.17 41.47
CA LEU A 5 2.32 14.12 40.65
C LEU A 5 2.33 15.28 39.64
N PRO A 6 3.50 15.84 39.31
CA PRO A 6 3.63 16.79 38.21
C PRO A 6 3.20 16.17 36.87
N ASP A 7 2.61 16.98 36.00
CA ASP A 7 2.09 16.57 34.68
C ASP A 7 3.12 15.81 33.85
N ASP A 8 4.39 16.24 33.85
CA ASP A 8 5.49 15.58 33.12
C ASP A 8 5.71 14.14 33.58
N ILE A 9 5.61 13.88 34.89
CA ILE A 9 5.76 12.52 35.45
C ILE A 9 4.57 11.66 35.07
N VAL A 10 3.37 12.24 35.06
CA VAL A 10 2.16 11.52 34.61
C VAL A 10 2.27 11.15 33.13
N LEU A 11 2.76 12.06 32.29
CA LEU A 11 3.00 11.79 30.87
C LEU A 11 4.09 10.74 30.65
N GLU A 12 5.14 10.72 31.46
CA GLU A 12 6.14 9.63 31.43
C GLU A 12 5.50 8.29 31.78
N VAL A 13 4.61 8.23 32.78
CA VAL A 13 3.87 7.00 33.08
C VAL A 13 2.96 6.59 31.92
N VAL A 14 2.30 7.55 31.26
CA VAL A 14 1.47 7.30 30.07
C VAL A 14 2.30 6.72 28.93
N SER A 15 3.57 7.10 28.81
CA SER A 15 4.48 6.58 27.79
C SER A 15 4.65 5.05 27.86
N HIS A 16 4.49 4.48 29.07
CA HIS A 16 4.56 3.05 29.33
C HIS A 16 3.21 2.31 29.19
N LEU A 17 2.09 3.03 29.00
CA LEU A 17 0.79 2.42 28.78
C LEU A 17 0.70 1.85 27.36
N SER A 18 0.69 0.52 27.28
CA SER A 18 0.71 -0.19 25.99
C SER A 18 -0.64 -0.28 25.29
N THR A 19 -1.74 0.17 25.91
CA THR A 19 -3.10 0.10 25.33
C THR A 19 -3.88 1.40 25.48
N ALA A 20 -4.68 1.73 24.46
CA ALA A 20 -5.58 2.88 24.50
C ALA A 20 -6.66 2.76 25.60
N ARG A 21 -7.01 1.52 25.99
CA ARG A 21 -7.94 1.26 27.10
C ARG A 21 -7.38 1.76 28.42
N ASP A 22 -6.10 1.52 28.67
CA ASP A 22 -5.46 1.93 29.93
C ASP A 22 -5.37 3.46 30.03
N VAL A 23 -5.05 4.12 28.92
CA VAL A 23 -5.07 5.60 28.81
C VAL A 23 -6.48 6.14 29.09
N ALA A 24 -7.51 5.58 28.47
CA ALA A 24 -8.90 6.00 28.68
C ALA A 24 -9.36 5.80 30.13
N ARG A 25 -8.99 4.67 30.75
CA ARG A 25 -9.31 4.39 32.16
C ARG A 25 -8.61 5.36 33.11
N LEU A 26 -7.33 5.66 32.86
CA LEU A 26 -6.60 6.67 33.63
C LEU A 26 -7.27 8.05 33.50
N ALA A 27 -7.67 8.43 32.28
CA ALA A 27 -8.38 9.68 32.02
C ALA A 27 -9.73 9.76 32.74
N SER A 28 -10.39 8.62 32.96
CA SER A 28 -11.69 8.57 33.66
C SER A 28 -11.58 8.66 35.18
N SER A 29 -10.38 8.56 35.76
CA SER A 29 -10.22 8.44 37.21
C SER A 29 -10.37 9.77 37.97
N CYS A 30 -9.98 10.90 37.38
CA CYS A 30 -10.19 12.23 37.97
C CYS A 30 -10.24 13.36 36.92
N LYS A 31 -10.75 14.53 37.30
CA LYS A 31 -10.88 15.69 36.41
C LYS A 31 -9.53 16.21 35.90
N HIS A 32 -8.49 16.16 36.74
CA HIS A 32 -7.15 16.61 36.37
C HIS A 32 -6.55 15.73 35.26
N PHE A 33 -6.56 14.40 35.44
CA PHE A 33 -6.11 13.47 34.40
C PHE A 33 -6.98 13.48 33.16
N HIS A 34 -8.29 13.69 33.30
CA HIS A 34 -9.15 13.85 32.14
C HIS A 34 -8.66 15.01 31.25
N ARG A 35 -8.31 16.15 31.85
CA ARG A 35 -7.78 17.32 31.12
C ARG A 35 -6.41 17.02 30.52
N LEU A 36 -5.45 16.60 31.34
CA LEU A 36 -4.07 16.33 30.92
C LEU A 36 -4.00 15.29 29.79
N LEU A 37 -4.77 14.19 29.91
CA LEU A 37 -4.73 13.14 28.90
C LEU A 37 -5.49 13.48 27.62
N SER A 38 -6.48 14.36 27.70
CA SER A 38 -7.16 14.89 26.52
C SER A 38 -6.27 15.87 25.74
N GLU A 39 -5.41 16.62 26.43
CA GLU A 39 -4.48 17.58 25.84
C GLU A 39 -3.23 16.88 25.26
N ASP A 40 -2.50 16.13 26.09
CA ASP A 40 -1.19 15.55 25.72
C ASP A 40 -1.08 14.04 25.90
N GLY A 41 -1.92 13.40 26.71
CA GLY A 41 -1.83 11.95 26.96
C GLY A 41 -2.00 11.11 25.70
N TRP A 42 -3.00 11.43 24.86
CA TRP A 42 -3.19 10.73 23.58
C TRP A 42 -2.03 10.95 22.61
N ARG A 43 -1.41 12.15 22.64
CA ARG A 43 -0.23 12.45 21.83
C ARG A 43 0.94 11.57 22.25
N THR A 44 1.21 11.47 23.55
CA THR A 44 2.24 10.60 24.10
C THR A 44 1.99 9.15 23.71
N PHE A 45 0.77 8.65 23.93
CA PHE A 45 0.38 7.29 23.55
C PHE A 45 0.62 6.99 22.06
N VAL A 46 0.19 7.88 21.15
CA VAL A 46 0.37 7.65 19.71
C VAL A 46 1.84 7.59 19.33
N ARG A 47 2.67 8.51 19.86
CA ARG A 47 4.11 8.58 19.54
C ARG A 47 4.88 7.36 20.07
N THR A 48 4.49 6.83 21.23
CA THR A 48 5.18 5.66 21.82
C THR A 48 4.70 4.34 21.21
N CYS A 49 3.40 4.22 20.93
CA CYS A 49 2.80 2.98 20.42
C CYS A 49 2.95 2.79 18.92
N PHE A 50 3.05 3.87 18.14
CA PHE A 50 3.13 3.84 16.67
C PHE A 50 4.36 4.58 16.10
N PRO A 51 5.59 4.32 16.60
CA PRO A 51 6.78 5.05 16.17
C PRO A 51 7.21 4.74 14.73
N LEU A 52 6.74 3.60 14.19
CA LEU A 52 7.10 3.11 12.85
C LEU A 52 6.27 3.76 11.74
N LEU A 53 5.25 4.57 12.06
CA LEU A 53 4.36 5.18 11.09
C LEU A 53 4.69 6.66 10.88
N SER A 54 4.57 7.12 9.64
CA SER A 54 4.64 8.55 9.31
C SER A 54 3.30 9.19 9.66
N LEU A 55 3.26 10.01 10.70
CA LEU A 55 2.04 10.64 11.17
C LEU A 55 1.77 11.94 10.39
N PRO A 56 0.68 12.05 9.60
CA PRO A 56 0.30 13.28 8.96
C PRO A 56 -0.35 14.22 9.99
N ILE A 57 0.48 14.94 10.74
CA ILE A 57 0.03 15.91 11.76
C ILE A 57 -0.37 17.21 11.05
N GLY A 58 -1.67 17.56 11.05
CA GLY A 58 -2.16 18.87 10.58
C GLY A 58 -1.88 20.00 11.58
N SER A 59 -2.37 21.21 11.32
CA SER A 59 -2.20 22.37 12.22
C SER A 59 -2.78 22.12 13.63
N HIS A 60 -3.91 21.41 13.70
CA HIS A 60 -4.62 21.07 14.93
C HIS A 60 -4.89 19.55 15.00
N PRO A 61 -3.90 18.75 15.42
CA PRO A 61 -4.03 17.30 15.45
C PRO A 61 -5.00 16.85 16.56
N LYS A 62 -6.03 16.09 16.16
CA LYS A 62 -6.93 15.42 17.09
C LYS A 62 -6.36 14.06 17.50
N TRP A 63 -5.49 14.08 18.50
CA TRP A 63 -4.72 12.90 18.92
C TRP A 63 -5.59 11.72 19.37
N ASN A 64 -6.74 11.97 19.97
CA ASN A 64 -7.71 10.94 20.35
C ASN A 64 -8.34 10.22 19.14
N GLU A 65 -8.72 10.98 18.10
CA GLU A 65 -9.25 10.42 16.85
C GLU A 65 -8.16 9.60 16.13
N LEU A 66 -6.93 10.12 16.10
CA LEU A 66 -5.78 9.44 15.53
C LEU A 66 -5.44 8.14 16.28
N ALA A 67 -5.46 8.15 17.61
CA ALA A 67 -5.25 6.96 18.43
C ALA A 67 -6.32 5.89 18.15
N ASN A 68 -7.60 6.29 18.02
CA ASN A 68 -8.69 5.39 17.65
C ASN A 68 -8.50 4.78 16.25
N ALA A 69 -8.14 5.61 15.26
CA ALA A 69 -7.87 5.13 13.89
C ALA A 69 -6.70 4.13 13.86
N LEU A 70 -5.56 4.48 14.46
CA LEU A 70 -4.36 3.63 14.48
C LEU A 70 -4.57 2.29 15.20
N THR A 71 -5.23 2.33 16.36
CA THR A 71 -5.53 1.10 17.11
C THR A 71 -6.53 0.20 16.37
N ARG A 72 -7.51 0.78 15.69
CA ARG A 72 -8.46 0.07 14.82
C ARG A 72 -7.76 -0.52 13.60
N GLN A 73 -6.92 0.26 12.92
CA GLN A 73 -6.13 -0.17 11.78
C GLN A 73 -5.23 -1.34 12.15
N ALA A 74 -4.47 -1.23 13.25
CA ALA A 74 -3.61 -2.32 13.75
C ALA A 74 -4.41 -3.61 14.00
N ARG A 75 -5.59 -3.50 14.64
CA ARG A 75 -6.50 -4.64 14.82
C ARG A 75 -6.96 -5.21 13.47
N ALA A 76 -7.41 -4.37 12.55
CA ALA A 76 -7.95 -4.80 11.26
C ALA A 76 -6.90 -5.56 10.44
N TRP A 77 -5.65 -5.10 10.46
CA TRP A 77 -4.57 -5.84 9.80
C TRP A 77 -4.30 -7.20 10.46
N ASP A 78 -4.15 -7.25 11.78
CA ASP A 78 -3.81 -8.49 12.48
C ASP A 78 -4.93 -9.55 12.36
N THR A 79 -6.18 -9.09 12.37
CA THR A 79 -7.38 -9.94 12.23
C THR A 79 -7.83 -10.13 10.78
N LYS A 80 -7.19 -9.45 9.81
CA LYS A 80 -7.57 -9.46 8.39
C LYS A 80 -9.03 -8.99 8.14
N ALA A 81 -9.48 -8.02 8.96
CA ALA A 81 -10.83 -7.45 9.03
C ALA A 81 -11.05 -6.31 8.04
N PHE A 82 -10.94 -6.57 6.74
CA PHE A 82 -11.19 -5.55 5.73
C PHE A 82 -12.62 -5.61 5.21
N GLN A 83 -13.20 -4.44 5.00
CA GLN A 83 -14.37 -4.27 4.13
C GLN A 83 -13.86 -3.80 2.77
N SER A 84 -14.38 -4.36 1.69
CA SER A 84 -13.92 -4.02 0.35
C SER A 84 -15.06 -3.61 -0.58
N ILE A 85 -14.88 -2.49 -1.27
CA ILE A 85 -15.81 -1.94 -2.26
C ILE A 85 -15.07 -1.80 -3.59
N ALA A 86 -15.62 -2.34 -4.67
CA ALA A 86 -15.12 -2.08 -6.01
C ALA A 86 -15.96 -1.02 -6.71
N TYR A 87 -15.27 -0.11 -7.40
CA TYR A 87 -15.81 0.91 -8.27
C TYR A 87 -15.58 0.51 -9.73
N THR A 88 -16.66 0.44 -10.51
CA THR A 88 -16.63 0.18 -11.96
C THR A 88 -17.34 1.29 -12.72
N ASP A 89 -16.90 1.59 -13.94
CA ASP A 89 -17.51 2.64 -14.77
C ASP A 89 -18.82 2.13 -15.40
N ASN A 90 -19.95 2.80 -15.13
CA ASN A 90 -21.25 2.43 -15.73
C ASN A 90 -21.36 2.84 -17.21
N HIS A 91 -20.55 3.81 -17.65
CA HIS A 91 -20.61 4.35 -19.01
C HIS A 91 -19.91 3.45 -20.04
N ARG A 92 -19.02 2.56 -19.60
CA ARG A 92 -18.25 1.66 -20.46
C ARG A 92 -18.62 0.22 -20.15
N ARG A 93 -19.83 -0.18 -20.55
CA ARG A 93 -20.27 -1.59 -20.49
C ARG A 93 -19.44 -2.48 -21.42
N ASP A 94 -18.96 -1.89 -22.51
CA ASP A 94 -18.03 -2.46 -23.48
C ASP A 94 -16.82 -1.51 -23.54
N GLY A 95 -15.70 -1.87 -22.92
CA GLY A 95 -14.61 -0.91 -22.72
C GLY A 95 -13.75 -0.62 -23.97
N ASN A 96 -12.70 0.18 -23.77
CA ASN A 96 -11.66 0.49 -24.76
C ASN A 96 -10.27 0.27 -24.14
N PHE A 97 -9.28 -0.27 -24.90
CA PHE A 97 -8.15 -1.02 -24.29
C PHE A 97 -6.77 -0.82 -24.90
N PHE A 98 -5.80 -0.82 -23.99
CA PHE A 98 -4.36 -0.73 -24.25
C PHE A 98 -3.71 -2.12 -24.40
N THR A 99 -3.63 -2.65 -25.62
CA THR A 99 -2.50 -3.46 -26.11
C THR A 99 -2.55 -3.41 -27.64
N GLY A 100 -1.46 -3.03 -28.32
CA GLY A 100 -1.39 -2.78 -29.77
C GLY A 100 -1.64 -3.98 -30.70
N PHE A 101 -2.61 -4.85 -30.41
CA PHE A 101 -3.07 -5.95 -31.24
C PHE A 101 -4.61 -6.05 -31.16
N SER A 102 -5.28 -5.64 -32.24
CA SER A 102 -6.73 -5.80 -32.55
C SER A 102 -7.78 -5.21 -31.58
N ASN A 103 -8.75 -4.49 -32.15
CA ASN A 103 -9.85 -3.77 -31.49
C ASN A 103 -10.95 -4.68 -30.87
N ALA A 104 -10.61 -5.53 -29.91
CA ALA A 104 -11.62 -6.33 -29.19
C ALA A 104 -11.41 -6.35 -27.65
N SER A 105 -12.40 -5.82 -26.91
CA SER A 105 -12.84 -6.19 -25.54
C SER A 105 -11.80 -6.68 -24.50
N ARG A 106 -11.08 -5.79 -23.80
CA ARG A 106 -10.36 -6.07 -22.54
C ARG A 106 -10.97 -5.23 -21.39
N PRO A 107 -10.29 -4.87 -20.30
CA PRO A 107 -10.76 -3.82 -19.38
C PRO A 107 -9.70 -2.70 -19.18
N PHE A 108 -10.05 -1.50 -18.72
CA PHE A 108 -9.04 -0.45 -18.47
C PHE A 108 -8.08 -0.86 -17.34
N HIS A 109 -6.85 -0.35 -17.37
CA HIS A 109 -5.83 -0.61 -16.35
C HIS A 109 -5.67 0.61 -15.43
N PRO A 110 -6.33 0.64 -14.27
CA PRO A 110 -6.27 1.80 -13.38
C PRO A 110 -4.85 2.02 -12.86
N VAL A 111 -4.37 3.24 -13.05
CA VAL A 111 -3.29 3.84 -12.29
C VAL A 111 -3.92 4.76 -11.25
N ILE A 112 -3.59 4.54 -9.99
CA ILE A 112 -4.24 5.19 -8.85
C ILE A 112 -3.18 5.94 -8.07
N ASP A 113 -3.53 7.13 -7.60
CA ASP A 113 -2.81 7.80 -6.54
C ASP A 113 -3.78 8.37 -5.50
N ALA A 114 -3.32 8.49 -4.27
CA ALA A 114 -4.12 9.00 -3.17
C ALA A 114 -3.27 9.81 -2.20
N ARG A 115 -3.83 10.89 -1.65
CA ARG A 115 -3.11 11.81 -0.76
C ARG A 115 -4.05 12.48 0.24
N LEU A 116 -3.53 12.81 1.42
CA LEU A 116 -4.18 13.76 2.32
C LEU A 116 -3.93 15.20 1.88
N THR A 117 -4.98 16.02 1.86
CA THR A 117 -5.01 17.40 1.35
C THR A 117 -5.76 18.30 2.34
N PHE A 118 -5.76 19.62 2.08
CA PHE A 118 -6.48 20.62 2.89
C PHE A 118 -6.17 20.50 4.39
N ASP A 119 -4.91 20.76 4.78
CA ASP A 119 -4.39 20.55 6.14
C ASP A 119 -4.61 19.12 6.67
N LYS A 120 -4.50 18.15 5.75
CA LYS A 120 -4.63 16.73 6.04
C LYS A 120 -6.00 16.35 6.60
N THR A 121 -7.04 17.13 6.32
CA THR A 121 -8.41 16.84 6.77
C THR A 121 -9.25 16.10 5.73
N TRP A 122 -8.77 16.03 4.48
CA TRP A 122 -9.43 15.32 3.39
C TRP A 122 -8.49 14.33 2.72
N GLU A 123 -9.02 13.16 2.42
CA GLU A 123 -8.43 12.19 1.51
C GLU A 123 -8.90 12.49 0.08
N VAL A 124 -7.95 12.59 -0.84
CA VAL A 124 -8.19 12.64 -2.28
C VAL A 124 -7.63 11.37 -2.89
N ALA A 125 -8.48 10.59 -3.55
CA ALA A 125 -8.07 9.45 -4.37
C ALA A 125 -8.43 9.75 -5.83
N ALA A 126 -7.47 9.60 -6.73
CA ALA A 126 -7.66 9.81 -8.15
C ALA A 126 -7.09 8.65 -8.96
N TRP A 127 -7.74 8.32 -10.06
CA TRP A 127 -7.29 7.23 -10.93
C TRP A 127 -7.62 7.48 -12.41
N GLY A 128 -6.80 6.86 -13.26
CA GLY A 128 -7.06 6.72 -14.68
C GLY A 128 -8.12 5.66 -14.97
N ALA A 129 -9.09 5.98 -15.83
CA ALA A 129 -10.13 5.09 -16.30
C ALA A 129 -10.16 5.09 -17.85
N GLY A 130 -9.12 4.51 -18.46
CA GLY A 130 -8.85 4.70 -19.89
C GLY A 130 -8.29 6.11 -20.14
N GLU A 131 -8.85 6.85 -21.09
CA GLU A 131 -8.48 8.25 -21.34
C GLU A 131 -9.04 9.23 -20.30
N ASP A 132 -10.00 8.80 -19.49
CA ASP A 132 -10.63 9.63 -18.47
C ASP A 132 -9.85 9.62 -17.16
N VAL A 133 -9.97 10.70 -16.40
CA VAL A 133 -9.49 10.78 -15.01
C VAL A 133 -10.69 10.91 -14.09
N VAL A 134 -10.69 10.15 -13.01
CA VAL A 134 -11.71 10.24 -11.97
C VAL A 134 -11.04 10.49 -10.64
N GLY A 135 -11.70 11.23 -9.77
CA GLY A 135 -11.29 11.30 -8.40
C GLY A 135 -12.42 11.54 -7.42
N ARG A 136 -12.08 11.31 -6.16
CA ARG A 136 -12.96 11.35 -5.01
C ARG A 136 -12.29 12.10 -3.88
N PHE A 137 -13.04 13.03 -3.32
CA PHE A 137 -12.78 13.72 -2.06
C PHE A 137 -13.56 13.03 -0.96
N ARG A 138 -12.89 12.75 0.14
CA ARG A 138 -13.50 12.19 1.34
C ARG A 138 -12.95 12.92 2.57
N PRO A 139 -13.80 13.51 3.43
CA PRO A 139 -13.34 13.99 4.72
C PRO A 139 -12.77 12.85 5.56
N LEU A 140 -11.70 13.08 6.31
CA LEU A 140 -11.24 12.10 7.30
C LEU A 140 -12.37 11.74 8.26
N ASN A 141 -12.49 10.45 8.60
CA ASN A 141 -13.57 9.86 9.40
C ASN A 141 -14.97 9.84 8.74
N SER A 142 -15.12 10.32 7.49
CA SER A 142 -16.36 10.12 6.72
C SER A 142 -16.57 8.66 6.38
N ARG A 143 -17.84 8.20 6.47
CA ARG A 143 -18.25 6.85 6.04
C ARG A 143 -18.78 6.81 4.60
N GLY A 144 -18.56 7.86 3.82
CA GLY A 144 -19.00 7.95 2.43
C GLY A 144 -20.12 8.96 2.15
N GLU A 145 -20.82 9.44 3.19
CA GLU A 145 -21.96 10.36 3.03
C GLU A 145 -21.57 11.71 2.42
N SER A 146 -20.38 12.20 2.79
CA SER A 146 -19.84 13.49 2.37
C SER A 146 -18.84 13.36 1.21
N ASP A 147 -18.79 12.19 0.56
CA ASP A 147 -17.84 11.95 -0.52
C ASP A 147 -18.25 12.76 -1.76
N ALA A 148 -17.33 13.60 -2.25
CA ALA A 148 -17.53 14.36 -3.47
C ALA A 148 -16.68 13.78 -4.60
N TRP A 149 -17.26 13.66 -5.79
CA TRP A 149 -16.62 13.03 -6.94
C TRP A 149 -16.47 14.00 -8.10
N PHE A 150 -15.42 13.81 -8.89
CA PHE A 150 -15.18 14.52 -10.14
C PHE A 150 -14.71 13.57 -11.24
N ARG A 151 -14.97 13.94 -12.48
CA ARG A 151 -14.51 13.25 -13.69
C ARG A 151 -14.00 14.29 -14.69
N MET A 152 -12.87 14.00 -15.29
CA MET A 152 -12.31 14.76 -16.40
C MET A 152 -12.38 13.86 -17.63
N GLU A 153 -13.25 14.21 -18.57
CA GLU A 153 -13.46 13.42 -19.78
C GLU A 153 -12.31 13.64 -20.77
N GLY A 154 -11.54 12.59 -21.04
CA GLY A 154 -10.42 12.63 -21.97
C GLY A 154 -10.88 12.93 -23.39
N LYS A 155 -12.01 12.36 -23.81
CA LYS A 155 -12.58 12.60 -25.15
C LYS A 155 -12.92 14.08 -25.40
N ALA A 156 -13.43 14.77 -24.38
CA ALA A 156 -13.72 16.21 -24.47
C ALA A 156 -12.45 17.07 -24.65
N LYS A 157 -11.28 16.51 -24.32
CA LYS A 157 -9.94 17.12 -24.51
C LYS A 157 -9.22 16.59 -25.76
N GLY A 158 -9.90 15.82 -26.60
CA GLY A 158 -9.33 15.27 -27.84
C GLY A 158 -8.55 13.97 -27.68
N TYR A 159 -8.56 13.36 -26.48
CA TYR A 159 -7.91 12.06 -26.27
C TYR A 159 -8.74 10.92 -26.86
N GLN A 160 -8.03 9.98 -27.49
CA GLN A 160 -8.59 8.73 -28.00
C GLN A 160 -8.19 7.58 -27.09
N SER A 161 -9.06 6.60 -26.91
CA SER A 161 -8.69 5.45 -26.09
C SER A 161 -7.54 4.64 -26.68
N GLY A 162 -6.76 3.99 -25.81
CA GLY A 162 -5.51 3.33 -26.12
C GLY A 162 -4.36 4.33 -26.22
N VAL A 163 -4.44 5.29 -27.15
CA VAL A 163 -3.32 6.23 -27.39
C VAL A 163 -3.27 7.34 -26.34
N GLY A 164 -4.41 7.85 -25.92
CA GLY A 164 -4.55 8.90 -24.90
C GLY A 164 -4.90 8.36 -23.51
N ASP A 165 -4.80 7.05 -23.30
CA ASP A 165 -5.08 6.43 -21.99
C ASP A 165 -4.12 6.98 -20.93
N VAL A 166 -4.64 7.15 -19.71
CA VAL A 166 -3.86 7.58 -18.55
C VAL A 166 -2.98 6.42 -18.08
N THR A 167 -1.67 6.64 -18.07
CA THR A 167 -0.66 5.63 -17.74
C THR A 167 0.16 5.97 -16.51
N ALA A 168 0.07 7.20 -16.01
CA ALA A 168 0.61 7.61 -14.72
C ALA A 168 -0.24 8.74 -14.14
N ILE A 169 -0.37 8.77 -12.81
CA ILE A 169 -1.11 9.80 -12.08
C ILE A 169 -0.40 10.11 -10.77
N HIS A 170 -0.39 11.37 -10.37
CA HIS A 170 0.15 11.79 -9.06
C HIS A 170 -0.58 13.03 -8.54
N VAL A 171 -1.11 12.97 -7.32
CA VAL A 171 -1.83 14.07 -6.64
C VAL A 171 -0.83 15.00 -5.99
N ALA A 172 -0.94 16.30 -6.28
CA ALA A 172 0.02 17.31 -5.90
C ALA A 172 -0.66 18.55 -5.31
N GLU A 173 0.04 19.31 -4.45
CA GLU A 173 -0.41 20.62 -3.98
C GLU A 173 0.63 21.72 -4.30
N PRO A 174 1.00 21.95 -5.58
CA PRO A 174 1.96 22.98 -5.95
C PRO A 174 1.47 24.36 -5.52
N GLY A 175 2.31 25.09 -4.77
CA GLY A 175 1.95 26.40 -4.21
C GLY A 175 0.69 26.37 -3.32
N GLY A 176 0.39 25.23 -2.70
CA GLY A 176 -0.81 25.03 -1.86
C GLY A 176 -2.12 24.88 -2.63
N LYS A 177 -2.08 24.80 -3.97
CA LYS A 177 -3.26 24.58 -4.81
C LYS A 177 -3.34 23.12 -5.22
N LEU A 178 -4.51 22.51 -5.04
CA LEU A 178 -4.71 21.12 -5.41
C LEU A 178 -4.65 20.90 -6.92
N GLY A 179 -3.69 20.09 -7.35
CA GLY A 179 -3.44 19.70 -8.73
C GLY A 179 -3.23 18.21 -8.87
N LEU A 180 -3.23 17.77 -10.12
CA LEU A 180 -3.05 16.38 -10.50
C LEU A 180 -2.11 16.33 -11.71
N LEU A 181 -1.00 15.63 -11.56
CA LEU A 181 -0.12 15.31 -12.67
C LEU A 181 -0.69 14.09 -13.40
N VAL A 182 -0.90 14.23 -14.70
CA VAL A 182 -1.51 13.21 -15.56
C VAL A 182 -0.55 12.92 -16.69
N GLY A 183 -0.02 11.70 -16.70
CA GLY A 183 0.82 11.14 -17.76
C GLY A 183 0.01 10.18 -18.62
N ARG A 184 0.20 10.26 -19.94
CA ARG A 184 -0.57 9.48 -20.91
C ARG A 184 0.29 8.61 -21.80
N ALA A 185 -0.35 7.64 -22.45
CA ALA A 185 0.28 6.69 -23.36
C ALA A 185 0.93 7.34 -24.60
N ASN A 186 0.41 8.48 -25.05
CA ASN A 186 0.98 9.27 -26.16
C ASN A 186 2.23 10.08 -25.75
N GLY A 187 2.56 10.10 -24.45
CA GLY A 187 3.67 10.88 -23.91
C GLY A 187 3.30 12.26 -23.39
N ASP A 188 2.02 12.64 -23.42
CA ASP A 188 1.57 13.90 -22.83
C ASP A 188 1.71 13.84 -21.31
N LEU A 189 2.32 14.87 -20.75
CA LEU A 189 2.40 15.11 -19.31
C LEU A 189 1.84 16.49 -19.02
N SER A 190 0.84 16.57 -18.14
CA SER A 190 0.23 17.83 -17.75
C SER A 190 -0.07 17.87 -16.26
N LEU A 191 0.02 19.06 -15.66
CA LEU A 191 -0.55 19.39 -14.37
C LEU A 191 -1.93 19.99 -14.62
N VAL A 192 -2.98 19.33 -14.13
CA VAL A 192 -4.35 19.84 -14.19
C VAL A 192 -4.85 20.22 -12.80
N SER A 193 -5.70 21.24 -12.71
CA SER A 193 -6.36 21.58 -11.46
C SER A 193 -7.28 20.44 -11.04
N ALA A 194 -7.24 20.08 -9.76
CA ALA A 194 -8.21 19.18 -9.14
C ALA A 194 -9.08 19.91 -8.11
N ALA A 195 -8.98 21.24 -8.00
CA ALA A 195 -9.80 22.01 -7.08
C ALA A 195 -11.29 21.98 -7.48
N PRO A 196 -12.22 22.00 -6.50
CA PRO A 196 -13.66 22.09 -6.78
C PRO A 196 -13.99 23.28 -7.69
N GLY A 197 -14.74 23.03 -8.76
CA GLY A 197 -15.16 24.06 -9.73
C GLY A 197 -14.16 24.37 -10.86
N SER A 198 -12.88 24.04 -10.70
CA SER A 198 -11.85 24.18 -11.77
C SER A 198 -11.21 22.85 -12.20
N ALA A 199 -11.76 21.72 -11.73
CA ALA A 199 -11.27 20.39 -12.04
C ALA A 199 -11.14 20.17 -13.56
N GLY A 200 -9.95 19.77 -14.02
CA GLY A 200 -9.65 19.48 -15.42
C GLY A 200 -9.17 20.68 -16.25
N LYS A 201 -9.04 21.85 -15.64
CA LYS A 201 -8.30 22.98 -16.26
C LYS A 201 -6.81 22.67 -16.23
N THR A 202 -6.19 22.60 -17.41
CA THR A 202 -4.72 22.50 -17.54
C THR A 202 -4.07 23.73 -16.92
N LEU A 203 -3.09 23.49 -16.05
CA LEU A 203 -2.26 24.51 -15.42
C LEU A 203 -0.92 24.59 -16.15
N VAL A 204 -0.24 23.45 -16.32
CA VAL A 204 1.07 23.36 -17.00
C VAL A 204 1.08 22.13 -17.90
N ASP A 205 1.62 22.28 -19.10
CA ASP A 205 2.01 21.16 -19.96
C ASP A 205 3.54 21.01 -19.90
N PHE A 206 4.02 19.78 -19.75
CA PHE A 206 5.45 19.47 -19.65
C PHE A 206 5.91 18.74 -20.91
N ASP A 207 6.99 19.23 -21.52
CA ASP A 207 7.56 18.61 -22.71
C ASP A 207 8.63 17.58 -22.30
N ILE A 208 8.30 16.30 -22.36
CA ILE A 208 9.26 15.23 -22.11
C ILE A 208 10.00 14.90 -23.41
N PRO A 209 11.35 14.90 -23.41
CA PRO A 209 12.13 14.54 -24.57
C PRO A 209 11.71 13.18 -25.13
N LYS A 210 11.36 13.18 -26.43
CA LYS A 210 11.02 11.96 -27.15
C LYS A 210 12.28 11.11 -27.35
N PRO A 211 12.17 9.77 -27.26
CA PRO A 211 13.30 8.89 -27.55
C PRO A 211 13.83 9.14 -28.97
N THR A 212 15.14 9.30 -29.12
CA THR A 212 15.81 9.44 -30.43
C THR A 212 16.23 8.07 -30.98
N GLY A 213 16.28 7.91 -32.31
CA GLY A 213 16.73 6.67 -32.97
C GLY A 213 15.61 5.67 -33.32
N SER A 214 15.92 4.37 -33.42
CA SER A 214 14.97 3.31 -33.83
C SER A 214 13.91 2.95 -32.78
N LEU A 215 13.88 3.64 -31.63
CA LEU A 215 13.05 3.35 -30.46
C LEU A 215 11.67 4.06 -30.49
N VAL A 216 11.25 4.60 -31.65
CA VAL A 216 9.99 5.35 -31.82
C VAL A 216 8.78 4.41 -31.96
N ALA A 217 8.64 3.42 -31.09
CA ALA A 217 7.36 2.75 -30.90
C ALA A 217 6.55 3.49 -29.84
N THR A 218 5.24 3.59 -30.01
CA THR A 218 4.31 4.34 -29.13
C THR A 218 4.42 3.97 -27.64
N THR A 219 4.82 2.73 -27.32
CA THR A 219 5.03 2.33 -25.93
C THR A 219 6.24 2.98 -25.26
N TRP A 220 7.18 3.54 -26.02
CA TRP A 220 8.39 4.17 -25.50
C TRP A 220 8.20 5.64 -25.15
N THR A 221 7.22 6.29 -25.76
CA THR A 221 6.83 7.68 -25.44
C THR A 221 5.88 7.74 -24.24
N SER A 222 5.15 6.66 -23.95
CA SER A 222 4.23 6.57 -22.81
C SER A 222 4.89 6.98 -21.49
N ILE A 223 4.19 7.84 -20.74
CA ILE A 223 4.63 8.21 -19.39
C ILE A 223 4.35 7.04 -18.44
N GLY A 224 5.40 6.45 -17.89
CA GLY A 224 5.33 5.24 -17.07
C GLY A 224 5.35 5.51 -15.56
N SER A 225 5.94 6.62 -15.14
CA SER A 225 5.99 7.00 -13.73
C SER A 225 6.05 8.51 -13.55
N ILE A 226 5.38 8.99 -12.51
CA ILE A 226 5.41 10.39 -12.06
C ILE A 226 5.58 10.37 -10.54
N ASP A 227 6.46 11.22 -10.05
CA ASP A 227 6.66 11.45 -8.62
C ASP A 227 7.04 12.92 -8.38
N ILE A 228 7.02 13.35 -7.11
CA ILE A 228 7.36 14.71 -6.71
C ILE A 228 8.44 14.66 -5.63
N LEU A 229 9.40 15.59 -5.67
CA LEU A 229 10.37 15.72 -4.60
C LEU A 229 9.68 16.03 -3.25
N PRO A 230 10.15 15.50 -2.10
CA PRO A 230 9.48 15.72 -0.82
C PRO A 230 9.26 17.18 -0.41
N ASN A 231 10.11 18.10 -0.88
CA ASN A 231 9.97 19.55 -0.70
C ASN A 231 8.94 20.22 -1.63
N HIS A 232 8.29 19.46 -2.52
CA HIS A 232 7.33 19.94 -3.51
C HIS A 232 7.88 20.95 -4.54
N SER A 233 9.20 21.01 -4.74
CA SER A 233 9.79 21.98 -5.69
C SER A 233 9.77 21.50 -7.14
N SER A 234 9.75 20.19 -7.37
CA SER A 234 10.01 19.63 -8.70
C SER A 234 9.26 18.32 -8.94
N VAL A 235 8.88 18.09 -10.20
CA VAL A 235 8.33 16.82 -10.70
C VAL A 235 9.45 15.96 -11.26
N VAL A 236 9.44 14.68 -10.91
CA VAL A 236 10.20 13.63 -11.58
C VAL A 236 9.22 12.87 -12.46
N ALA A 237 9.42 12.89 -13.77
CA ALA A 237 8.60 12.14 -14.70
C ALA A 237 9.46 11.29 -15.61
N ALA A 238 8.94 10.11 -15.97
CA ALA A 238 9.71 9.19 -16.76
C ALA A 238 8.87 8.42 -17.78
N ASN A 239 9.48 8.19 -18.94
CA ASN A 239 9.03 7.23 -19.94
C ASN A 239 10.00 6.03 -19.95
N ARG A 240 9.87 5.12 -20.91
CA ARG A 240 10.72 3.91 -20.94
C ARG A 240 12.21 4.17 -21.21
N ALA A 241 12.55 5.33 -21.74
CA ALA A 241 13.93 5.69 -22.07
C ALA A 241 14.48 6.80 -21.16
N ASN A 242 13.66 7.74 -20.74
CA ASN A 242 14.11 9.01 -20.16
C ASN A 242 13.51 9.22 -18.77
N VAL A 243 14.32 9.77 -17.87
CA VAL A 243 13.89 10.40 -16.62
C VAL A 243 14.17 11.88 -16.73
N SER A 244 13.16 12.70 -16.53
CA SER A 244 13.22 14.16 -16.64
C SER A 244 12.78 14.83 -15.34
N LEU A 245 13.46 15.92 -14.98
CA LEU A 245 13.14 16.75 -13.82
C LEU A 245 12.51 18.06 -14.30
N PHE A 246 11.39 18.48 -13.70
CA PHE A 246 10.70 19.73 -14.04
C PHE A 246 10.49 20.60 -12.80
N SER A 247 10.51 21.91 -12.95
CA SER A 247 10.13 22.83 -11.87
C SER A 247 8.60 22.86 -11.67
N LEU A 248 8.15 22.92 -10.42
CA LEU A 248 6.72 23.12 -10.06
C LEU A 248 6.38 24.58 -9.73
N GLY A 249 7.36 25.49 -9.73
CA GLY A 249 7.22 26.86 -9.23
C GLY A 249 6.45 27.82 -10.13
N ASP A 250 6.48 27.62 -11.45
CA ASP A 250 5.96 28.58 -12.44
C ASP A 250 4.77 27.98 -13.20
N ALA A 251 3.56 28.14 -12.65
CA ALA A 251 2.35 27.49 -13.14
C ALA A 251 1.74 28.11 -14.43
N ASP A 252 2.43 29.04 -15.09
CA ASP A 252 1.89 29.85 -16.19
C ASP A 252 2.62 29.69 -17.54
N SER A 253 3.59 28.76 -17.65
CA SER A 253 4.34 28.48 -18.89
C SER A 253 4.48 26.98 -19.16
N THR A 254 4.83 26.61 -20.40
CA THR A 254 5.18 25.23 -20.76
C THR A 254 6.44 24.81 -19.99
N GLY A 255 6.34 23.73 -19.22
CA GLY A 255 7.43 23.23 -18.39
C GLY A 255 8.48 22.52 -19.25
N VAL A 256 9.62 23.17 -19.45
CA VAL A 256 10.83 22.56 -20.05
C VAL A 256 11.58 21.78 -18.97
N PRO A 257 12.16 20.61 -19.27
CA PRO A 257 12.92 19.85 -18.29
C PRO A 257 14.15 20.63 -17.83
N LEU A 258 14.35 20.70 -16.51
CA LEU A 258 15.57 21.21 -15.88
C LEU A 258 16.76 20.32 -16.24
N ASP A 259 16.54 19.01 -16.30
CA ASP A 259 17.50 18.05 -16.79
C ASP A 259 16.82 16.74 -17.24
N THR A 260 17.52 15.93 -18.04
CA THR A 260 17.05 14.63 -18.52
C THR A 260 18.17 13.61 -18.60
N GLN A 261 17.98 12.47 -17.95
CA GLN A 261 18.84 11.30 -18.06
C GLN A 261 18.19 10.25 -18.97
N THR A 262 18.92 9.82 -20.00
CA THR A 262 18.51 8.74 -20.90
C THR A 262 19.13 7.41 -20.50
N PHE A 263 18.30 6.37 -20.55
CA PHE A 263 18.59 4.97 -20.31
C PHE A 263 18.29 4.17 -21.58
N GLY A 264 19.16 3.20 -21.91
CA GLY A 264 19.01 2.34 -23.08
C GLY A 264 20.06 2.62 -24.15
N LYS A 265 20.91 1.63 -24.40
CA LYS A 265 21.63 1.47 -25.67
C LYS A 265 20.93 0.36 -26.42
N ALA A 266 20.49 0.62 -27.65
CA ALA A 266 20.08 -0.45 -28.56
C ALA A 266 21.32 -1.25 -28.98
N HIS A 267 21.78 -2.17 -28.14
CA HIS A 267 22.70 -3.22 -28.57
C HIS A 267 21.91 -4.46 -28.94
N GLN A 268 22.33 -5.07 -30.05
CA GLN A 268 21.69 -6.17 -30.78
C GLN A 268 21.04 -7.20 -29.84
N GLY A 269 19.70 -7.10 -29.68
CA GLY A 269 18.86 -8.16 -29.10
C GLY A 269 18.33 -7.93 -27.68
N ASN A 270 18.88 -7.01 -26.88
CA ASN A 270 18.38 -6.76 -25.52
C ASN A 270 18.00 -5.29 -25.33
N THR A 271 16.70 -5.02 -25.19
CA THR A 271 16.17 -3.68 -24.89
C THR A 271 16.06 -3.49 -23.38
N ASN A 272 17.00 -2.77 -22.78
CA ASN A 272 16.85 -2.29 -21.41
C ASN A 272 15.87 -1.12 -21.41
N PHE A 273 14.93 -1.09 -20.47
CA PHE A 273 13.97 0.01 -20.36
C PHE A 273 13.68 0.36 -18.90
N LEU A 274 13.31 1.61 -18.68
CA LEU A 274 12.87 2.10 -17.39
C LEU A 274 11.44 1.63 -17.10
N HIS A 275 11.26 1.07 -15.92
CA HIS A 275 9.97 0.60 -15.41
C HIS A 275 9.35 1.59 -14.41
N ALA A 276 10.16 2.26 -13.60
CA ALA A 276 9.70 3.29 -12.66
C ALA A 276 10.84 4.22 -12.24
N ALA A 277 10.53 5.47 -11.96
CA ALA A 277 11.38 6.41 -11.24
C ALA A 277 10.62 7.00 -10.06
N LYS A 278 11.27 7.10 -8.89
CA LYS A 278 10.70 7.70 -7.67
C LYS A 278 11.70 8.59 -6.95
N ALA A 279 11.21 9.67 -6.37
CA ALA A 279 11.99 10.53 -5.49
C ALA A 279 12.14 9.85 -4.13
N MET A 280 13.38 9.66 -3.69
CA MET A 280 13.66 9.08 -2.37
C MET A 280 13.81 10.16 -1.30
N ASN A 281 14.44 11.26 -1.67
CA ASN A 281 14.63 12.46 -0.86
C ASN A 281 14.67 13.68 -1.82
N ASN A 282 15.12 14.85 -1.35
CA ASN A 282 15.17 16.05 -2.19
C ASN A 282 16.33 16.08 -3.20
N ASP A 283 17.29 15.15 -3.10
CA ASP A 283 18.50 15.15 -3.92
C ASP A 283 18.73 13.85 -4.68
N THR A 284 17.89 12.83 -4.51
CA THR A 284 18.11 11.48 -5.01
C THR A 284 16.83 10.91 -5.60
N VAL A 285 16.92 10.50 -6.87
CA VAL A 285 15.91 9.76 -7.60
C VAL A 285 16.38 8.33 -7.78
N VAL A 286 15.51 7.37 -7.52
CA VAL A 286 15.75 5.94 -7.74
C VAL A 286 15.08 5.53 -9.04
N CYS A 287 15.82 4.81 -9.88
CA CYS A 287 15.36 4.30 -11.17
C CYS A 287 15.37 2.77 -11.16
N ALA A 288 14.22 2.18 -11.52
CA ALA A 288 14.03 0.75 -11.70
C ALA A 288 14.06 0.42 -13.21
N LEU A 289 14.98 -0.46 -13.61
CA LEU A 289 15.21 -0.87 -14.98
C LEU A 289 14.84 -2.35 -15.20
N ALA A 290 14.58 -2.70 -16.46
CA ALA A 290 14.39 -4.04 -16.95
C ALA A 290 15.58 -4.47 -17.82
N GLY A 291 15.96 -5.75 -17.76
CA GLY A 291 16.96 -6.35 -18.67
C GLY A 291 18.41 -5.92 -18.42
N ASP A 292 18.68 -5.16 -17.36
CA ASP A 292 20.01 -4.66 -16.99
C ASP A 292 20.72 -5.58 -15.99
N ALA A 293 22.05 -5.50 -15.92
CA ALA A 293 22.84 -6.21 -14.92
C ALA A 293 22.74 -5.53 -13.54
N ASP A 294 22.64 -4.19 -13.51
CA ASP A 294 22.27 -3.46 -12.30
C ASP A 294 20.95 -2.71 -12.55
N PRO A 295 19.80 -3.37 -12.32
CA PRO A 295 18.50 -2.81 -12.64
C PRO A 295 18.02 -1.75 -11.63
N LEU A 296 18.79 -1.47 -10.57
CA LEU A 296 18.57 -0.32 -9.68
C LEU A 296 19.67 0.71 -9.90
N ARG A 297 19.29 1.92 -10.34
CA ARG A 297 20.19 3.07 -10.50
C ARG A 297 19.74 4.23 -9.62
N TYR A 298 20.68 5.06 -9.21
CA TYR A 298 20.41 6.26 -8.41
C TYR A 298 20.88 7.48 -9.18
N LEU A 299 20.05 8.50 -9.29
CA LEU A 299 20.41 9.79 -9.86
C LEU A 299 20.46 10.82 -8.74
N THR A 300 21.62 11.43 -8.53
CA THR A 300 21.75 12.57 -7.62
C THR A 300 21.47 13.85 -8.38
N ILE A 301 20.54 14.65 -7.88
CA ILE A 301 20.19 15.98 -8.38
C ILE A 301 21.24 16.95 -7.88
N THR A 302 21.97 17.56 -8.80
CA THR A 302 22.94 18.63 -8.50
C THR A 302 22.55 19.90 -9.26
N PRO A 303 23.09 21.08 -8.89
CA PRO A 303 22.90 22.30 -9.69
C PRO A 303 23.36 22.17 -11.15
N ALA A 304 24.26 21.22 -11.45
CA ALA A 304 24.73 20.94 -12.81
C ALA A 304 23.89 19.88 -13.56
N GLY A 305 22.85 19.33 -12.93
CA GLY A 305 22.03 18.24 -13.46
C GLY A 305 22.18 16.93 -12.67
N PHE A 306 21.69 15.85 -13.26
CA PHE A 306 21.71 14.50 -12.75
C PHE A 306 23.12 13.90 -12.83
N VAL A 307 23.54 13.31 -11.72
CA VAL A 307 24.74 12.48 -11.64
C VAL A 307 24.32 11.05 -11.37
N SER A 308 24.58 10.15 -12.32
CA SER A 308 24.26 8.73 -12.19
C SER A 308 25.24 8.03 -11.26
N ASN A 309 24.73 7.49 -10.15
CA ASN A 309 25.48 6.70 -9.20
C ASN A 309 25.16 5.21 -9.39
N VAL A 310 26.21 4.42 -9.56
CA VAL A 310 26.15 2.95 -9.53
C VAL A 310 26.82 2.50 -8.23
N VAL A 311 26.02 2.07 -7.27
CA VAL A 311 26.57 1.51 -6.04
C VAL A 311 26.95 0.06 -6.31
N SER A 312 28.25 -0.25 -6.27
CA SER A 312 28.71 -1.64 -6.33
C SER A 312 28.18 -2.39 -5.11
N LYS A 313 27.39 -3.44 -5.36
CA LYS A 313 26.79 -4.28 -4.31
C LYS A 313 27.50 -5.62 -4.28
N ASN A 314 27.66 -6.23 -3.10
CA ASN A 314 28.33 -7.52 -2.97
C ASN A 314 27.48 -8.67 -3.56
N PRO A 315 27.83 -9.26 -4.72
CA PRO A 315 27.00 -10.28 -5.37
C PRO A 315 26.98 -11.62 -4.61
N SER A 316 28.00 -11.90 -3.79
CA SER A 316 28.05 -13.15 -3.00
C SER A 316 26.89 -13.29 -2.01
N LEU A 317 26.34 -12.16 -1.54
CA LEU A 317 25.18 -12.14 -0.66
C LEU A 317 23.91 -12.63 -1.39
N LEU A 318 23.77 -12.39 -2.69
CA LEU A 318 22.66 -12.93 -3.49
C LEU A 318 22.80 -14.45 -3.65
N ALA A 319 24.01 -14.92 -4.00
CA ALA A 319 24.31 -16.34 -4.14
C ALA A 319 24.04 -17.12 -2.84
N SER A 320 24.36 -16.53 -1.67
CA SER A 320 24.07 -17.12 -0.35
C SER A 320 22.58 -17.32 -0.04
N ARG A 321 21.69 -16.75 -0.87
CA ARG A 321 20.22 -16.88 -0.79
C ARG A 321 19.63 -17.67 -1.96
N GLY A 322 20.47 -18.34 -2.75
CA GLY A 322 20.02 -19.08 -3.93
C GLY A 322 19.51 -18.17 -5.06
N LEU A 323 19.94 -16.91 -5.06
CA LEU A 323 19.67 -15.97 -6.15
C LEU A 323 20.90 -15.88 -7.04
N ASP A 324 20.71 -16.08 -8.33
CA ASP A 324 21.76 -15.96 -9.34
C ASP A 324 22.13 -14.48 -9.54
N PRO A 325 23.35 -14.05 -9.18
CA PRO A 325 23.77 -12.65 -9.33
C PRO A 325 23.97 -12.24 -10.79
N ASP A 326 24.17 -13.18 -11.71
CA ASP A 326 24.40 -12.90 -13.13
C ASP A 326 23.08 -12.87 -13.93
N LYS A 327 21.99 -13.29 -13.30
CA LYS A 327 20.66 -13.27 -13.92
C LYS A 327 20.17 -11.83 -14.06
N ARG A 328 19.97 -11.41 -15.31
CA ARG A 328 19.32 -10.13 -15.64
C ARG A 328 17.86 -10.19 -15.22
N LEU A 329 17.53 -9.47 -14.15
CA LEU A 329 16.19 -9.38 -13.60
C LEU A 329 15.59 -8.00 -13.87
N THR A 330 14.26 -7.92 -13.87
CA THR A 330 13.55 -6.64 -13.87
C THR A 330 13.22 -6.25 -12.44
N VAL A 331 13.46 -4.98 -12.12
CA VAL A 331 12.84 -4.34 -10.96
C VAL A 331 11.52 -3.74 -11.44
N ARG A 332 10.40 -4.28 -10.96
CA ARG A 332 9.06 -3.92 -11.42
C ARG A 332 8.43 -2.79 -10.62
N ALA A 333 8.76 -2.68 -9.34
CA ALA A 333 8.26 -1.62 -8.50
C ALA A 333 9.31 -1.24 -7.45
N ILE A 334 9.29 0.04 -7.08
CA ILE A 334 10.14 0.62 -6.05
C ILE A 334 9.30 1.50 -5.15
N GLN A 335 9.62 1.51 -3.86
CA GLN A 335 8.92 2.29 -2.85
C GLN A 335 9.89 2.74 -1.76
N PRO A 336 10.15 4.05 -1.63
CA PRO A 336 10.85 4.59 -0.46
C PRO A 336 10.10 4.22 0.83
N VAL A 337 10.85 3.82 1.86
CA VAL A 337 10.30 3.38 3.16
C VAL A 337 10.62 4.42 4.20
N ASN A 338 9.64 5.15 4.74
CA ASN A 338 9.90 6.16 5.77
C ASN A 338 9.86 5.53 7.17
N PRO A 339 11.00 5.44 7.89
CA PRO A 339 11.02 4.93 9.25
C PRO A 339 10.62 6.06 10.22
N GLY A 340 9.33 6.36 10.28
CA GLY A 340 8.77 7.27 11.28
C GLY A 340 8.67 8.75 10.86
N PRO A 341 8.51 9.66 11.83
CA PRO A 341 7.96 11.00 11.60
C PRO A 341 8.93 12.02 10.98
N SER A 342 10.23 11.71 10.87
CA SER A 342 11.25 12.64 10.36
C SER A 342 11.24 12.80 8.83
N GLY A 343 10.49 11.97 8.09
CA GLY A 343 10.22 12.16 6.66
C GLY A 343 11.40 11.98 5.70
N HIS A 344 12.61 11.70 6.21
CA HIS A 344 13.78 11.39 5.39
C HIS A 344 14.04 9.89 5.40
N THR A 345 14.30 9.33 4.22
CA THR A 345 14.66 7.93 4.09
C THR A 345 15.84 7.71 3.16
N ASN A 346 16.70 6.79 3.58
CA ASN A 346 17.73 6.15 2.75
C ASN A 346 17.38 4.68 2.50
N VAL A 347 16.17 4.27 2.87
CA VAL A 347 15.70 2.89 2.82
C VAL A 347 14.70 2.74 1.68
N LEU A 348 14.98 1.77 0.82
CA LEU A 348 14.22 1.47 -0.39
C LEU A 348 13.71 0.04 -0.33
N LEU A 349 12.42 -0.13 -0.61
CA LEU A 349 11.83 -1.42 -0.93
C LEU A 349 11.74 -1.58 -2.44
N SER A 350 12.20 -2.72 -2.96
CA SER A 350 12.18 -3.03 -4.39
C SER A 350 11.55 -4.40 -4.64
N ALA A 351 10.76 -4.53 -5.71
CA ALA A 351 10.08 -5.75 -6.12
C ALA A 351 10.64 -6.26 -7.45
N TRP A 352 10.92 -7.56 -7.50
CA TRP A 352 11.71 -8.18 -8.56
C TRP A 352 10.94 -9.28 -9.29
N ASP A 353 11.38 -9.58 -10.52
CA ASP A 353 10.84 -10.66 -11.36
C ASP A 353 11.00 -12.07 -10.78
N ASP A 354 11.87 -12.25 -9.80
CA ASP A 354 12.10 -13.53 -9.11
C ASP A 354 11.15 -13.76 -7.91
N GLY A 355 10.12 -12.92 -7.79
CA GLY A 355 9.14 -12.94 -6.70
C GLY A 355 9.65 -12.41 -5.36
N THR A 356 10.86 -11.85 -5.30
CA THR A 356 11.40 -11.25 -4.07
C THR A 356 11.04 -9.78 -3.91
N CYS A 357 10.83 -9.39 -2.66
CA CYS A 357 10.89 -8.00 -2.23
C CYS A 357 12.19 -7.79 -1.44
N ARG A 358 13.01 -6.81 -1.84
CA ARG A 358 14.31 -6.53 -1.23
C ARG A 358 14.27 -5.16 -0.58
N LEU A 359 14.44 -5.14 0.74
CA LEU A 359 14.66 -3.93 1.50
C LEU A 359 16.16 -3.64 1.50
N LEU A 360 16.55 -2.41 1.19
CA LEU A 360 17.95 -2.00 1.19
C LEU A 360 18.08 -0.57 1.71
N ASP A 361 19.13 -0.32 2.47
CA ASP A 361 19.65 1.00 2.78
C ASP A 361 20.68 1.36 1.70
N ILE A 362 20.45 2.46 1.00
CA ILE A 362 21.29 2.88 -0.12
C ILE A 362 22.73 3.22 0.30
N ARG A 363 22.96 3.46 1.60
CA ARG A 363 24.29 3.77 2.17
C ARG A 363 25.12 2.51 2.43
N THR A 364 24.51 1.33 2.49
CA THR A 364 25.22 0.08 2.76
C THR A 364 25.75 -0.52 1.45
N PRO A 365 26.86 -1.26 1.48
CA PRO A 365 27.35 -2.00 0.30
C PRO A 365 26.51 -3.26 0.01
N SER A 366 25.47 -3.53 0.82
CA SER A 366 24.65 -4.73 0.67
C SER A 366 23.63 -4.59 -0.47
N PRO A 367 23.44 -5.62 -1.33
CA PRO A 367 22.37 -5.62 -2.34
C PRO A 367 20.96 -5.70 -1.71
N TYR A 368 20.88 -6.10 -0.44
CA TYR A 368 19.67 -6.13 0.38
C TYR A 368 20.05 -6.18 1.86
N ASP A 369 19.28 -5.56 2.75
CA ASP A 369 19.40 -5.72 4.21
C ASP A 369 18.34 -6.68 4.75
N ALA A 370 17.18 -6.77 4.09
CA ALA A 370 16.19 -7.81 4.32
C ALA A 370 15.56 -8.28 3.01
N LEU A 371 15.22 -9.57 2.94
CA LEU A 371 14.68 -10.19 1.74
C LEU A 371 13.41 -10.96 2.07
N TYR A 372 12.33 -10.56 1.42
CA TYR A 372 10.99 -11.09 1.65
C TYR A 372 10.51 -11.88 0.43
N ARG A 373 9.78 -12.96 0.67
CA ARG A 373 9.19 -13.81 -0.37
C ARG A 373 7.90 -14.45 0.12
N ASP A 374 6.90 -14.49 -0.74
CA ASP A 374 5.64 -15.18 -0.46
C ASP A 374 5.85 -16.69 -0.52
N MET A 375 5.67 -17.41 0.59
CA MET A 375 5.91 -18.86 0.62
C MET A 375 4.79 -19.67 -0.06
N TYR A 376 3.68 -19.03 -0.46
CA TYR A 376 2.62 -19.69 -1.22
C TYR A 376 2.91 -19.74 -2.72
N GLN A 377 3.25 -18.61 -3.35
CA GLN A 377 3.75 -18.53 -4.73
C GLN A 377 5.05 -17.72 -4.78
N PRO A 378 6.19 -18.37 -4.50
CA PRO A 378 7.46 -17.69 -4.22
C PRO A 378 8.15 -17.04 -5.40
N PHE A 379 7.81 -17.46 -6.62
CA PHE A 379 8.44 -16.96 -7.84
C PHE A 379 7.52 -16.05 -8.66
N GLU A 380 6.30 -15.83 -8.18
CA GLU A 380 5.35 -14.96 -8.85
C GLU A 380 5.82 -13.49 -8.73
N PRO A 381 6.06 -12.81 -9.86
CA PRO A 381 6.53 -11.43 -9.90
C PRO A 381 5.54 -10.46 -9.24
N ILE A 382 6.07 -9.35 -8.75
CA ILE A 382 5.32 -8.31 -8.05
C ILE A 382 5.32 -7.04 -8.92
N SER A 383 4.14 -6.45 -9.15
CA SER A 383 3.95 -5.32 -10.06
C SER A 383 3.88 -3.95 -9.37
N SER A 384 3.53 -3.92 -8.09
CA SER A 384 3.22 -2.69 -7.35
C SER A 384 3.53 -2.84 -5.86
N LEU A 385 3.85 -1.73 -5.21
CA LEU A 385 4.24 -1.67 -3.80
C LEU A 385 3.66 -0.44 -3.11
N ILE A 386 3.18 -0.61 -1.89
CA ILE A 386 2.93 0.48 -0.92
C ILE A 386 3.43 0.08 0.46
N THR A 387 3.86 1.05 1.27
CA THR A 387 4.44 0.84 2.61
C THR A 387 3.64 1.60 3.65
N TYR A 388 3.36 0.99 4.80
CA TYR A 388 2.79 1.65 5.98
C TYR A 388 3.92 1.97 6.95
N GLY A 389 4.55 3.12 6.71
CA GLY A 389 5.82 3.49 7.32
C GLY A 389 6.82 2.35 7.18
N SER A 390 7.37 1.92 8.31
CA SER A 390 8.23 0.74 8.42
C SER A 390 7.61 -0.39 9.25
N ASP A 391 6.28 -0.40 9.39
CA ASP A 391 5.54 -1.46 10.08
C ASP A 391 5.27 -2.66 9.16
N ARG A 392 4.81 -2.39 7.94
CA ARG A 392 4.41 -3.40 6.95
C ARG A 392 4.39 -2.83 5.54
N PHE A 393 4.29 -3.71 4.55
CA PHE A 393 4.07 -3.33 3.16
C PHE A 393 3.11 -4.27 2.45
N VAL A 394 2.49 -3.75 1.38
CA VAL A 394 1.58 -4.50 0.51
C VAL A 394 2.20 -4.54 -0.88
N ALA A 395 2.26 -5.74 -1.44
CA ALA A 395 2.77 -6.03 -2.75
C ALA A 395 1.66 -6.59 -3.65
N GLY A 396 1.48 -6.01 -4.83
CA GLY A 396 0.53 -6.50 -5.82
C GLY A 396 1.18 -7.52 -6.74
N SER A 397 0.50 -8.62 -7.02
CA SER A 397 0.97 -9.61 -8.01
C SER A 397 0.92 -9.05 -9.43
N ALA A 398 1.92 -9.43 -10.23
CA ALA A 398 1.97 -9.13 -11.66
C ALA A 398 1.25 -10.17 -12.54
N GLU A 399 0.83 -11.30 -11.99
CA GLU A 399 0.28 -12.45 -12.73
C GLU A 399 -1.18 -12.77 -12.41
N ILE A 400 -1.63 -12.49 -11.18
CA ILE A 400 -3.03 -12.67 -10.76
C ILE A 400 -3.51 -11.51 -9.89
N GLU A 401 -4.82 -11.42 -9.67
CA GLU A 401 -5.46 -10.44 -8.78
C GLU A 401 -5.22 -10.78 -7.30
N ALA A 402 -3.96 -10.72 -6.87
CA ALA A 402 -3.57 -11.02 -5.51
C ALA A 402 -2.69 -9.96 -4.86
N LEU A 403 -2.96 -9.70 -3.59
CA LEU A 403 -2.15 -8.86 -2.71
C LEU A 403 -1.35 -9.75 -1.78
N LYS A 404 -0.08 -9.45 -1.58
CA LYS A 404 0.83 -10.10 -0.64
C LYS A 404 1.17 -9.08 0.45
N ILE A 405 0.88 -9.40 1.70
CA ILE A 405 1.03 -8.49 2.84
C ILE A 405 2.17 -9.01 3.70
N PHE A 406 3.17 -8.16 3.88
CA PHE A 406 4.39 -8.48 4.62
C PHE A 406 4.58 -7.53 5.79
N ASP A 407 5.06 -8.06 6.91
CA ASP A 407 5.57 -7.29 8.03
C ASP A 407 7.08 -7.09 7.87
N PHE A 408 7.59 -5.88 8.16
CA PHE A 408 9.04 -5.63 8.09
C PHE A 408 9.82 -6.37 9.20
N ARG A 409 9.14 -6.90 10.22
CA ARG A 409 9.69 -7.59 11.39
C ARG A 409 10.51 -6.66 12.30
N TRP A 410 10.22 -5.37 12.24
CA TRP A 410 10.77 -4.40 13.19
C TRP A 410 10.00 -4.47 14.51
N ALA A 411 10.67 -4.10 15.61
CA ALA A 411 10.08 -4.17 16.93
C ALA A 411 8.83 -3.27 17.01
N LYS A 412 7.67 -3.89 17.31
CA LYS A 412 6.40 -3.18 17.48
C LYS A 412 6.17 -2.84 18.94
N SER A 413 5.71 -1.62 19.17
CA SER A 413 5.37 -1.13 20.50
C SER A 413 3.90 -1.42 20.83
N TYR A 414 3.02 -1.40 19.83
CA TYR A 414 1.60 -1.71 19.96
C TYR A 414 1.25 -3.10 19.43
N HIS A 415 0.48 -3.84 20.24
CA HIS A 415 -0.14 -5.10 19.84
C HIS A 415 -1.62 -5.06 20.26
N HIS A 416 -2.54 -5.27 19.31
CA HIS A 416 -3.96 -5.24 19.64
C HIS A 416 -4.35 -6.33 20.67
N THR A 417 -3.64 -7.46 20.68
CA THR A 417 -3.83 -8.55 21.64
C THR A 417 -3.51 -8.15 23.08
N ALA A 418 -2.68 -7.13 23.31
CA ALA A 418 -2.41 -6.61 24.65
C ALA A 418 -3.68 -6.03 25.30
N ALA A 419 -4.62 -5.53 24.51
CA ALA A 419 -5.91 -5.05 24.98
C ALA A 419 -6.96 -6.17 25.16
N LEU A 420 -6.65 -7.42 24.84
CA LEU A 420 -7.58 -8.53 25.03
C LEU A 420 -7.45 -9.13 26.44
N PRO A 421 -8.54 -9.68 27.01
CA PRO A 421 -8.47 -10.43 28.26
C PRO A 421 -7.45 -11.57 28.18
N CYS A 422 -6.90 -11.96 29.33
CA CYS A 422 -6.05 -13.16 29.40
C CYS A 422 -6.87 -14.38 28.98
N TRP A 423 -6.28 -15.20 28.11
CA TRP A 423 -6.93 -16.38 27.54
C TRP A 423 -6.11 -17.63 27.85
N SER A 424 -6.80 -18.74 28.13
CA SER A 424 -6.15 -20.02 28.42
C SER A 424 -5.90 -20.87 27.17
N GLY A 425 -6.49 -20.57 26.01
CA GLY A 425 -6.21 -21.29 24.76
C GLY A 425 -4.97 -20.80 24.01
N THR A 426 -4.73 -21.35 22.82
CA THR A 426 -3.63 -20.93 21.95
C THR A 426 -3.90 -19.56 21.32
N PRO A 427 -2.86 -18.72 21.11
CA PRO A 427 -2.99 -17.54 20.28
C PRO A 427 -3.38 -17.90 18.86
N PHE A 428 -4.17 -17.02 18.25
CA PHE A 428 -4.57 -17.13 16.85
C PHE A 428 -3.76 -16.13 16.00
N PRO A 429 -3.31 -16.51 14.79
CA PRO A 429 -3.42 -17.84 14.17
C PRO A 429 -2.55 -18.92 14.80
N ASP A 430 -2.99 -20.18 14.62
CA ASP A 430 -2.17 -21.33 14.96
C ASP A 430 -0.88 -21.28 14.13
N PRO A 431 0.28 -21.48 14.76
CA PRO A 431 1.53 -21.44 14.03
C PRO A 431 1.57 -22.54 12.97
N LEU A 432 2.16 -22.23 11.81
CA LEU A 432 2.40 -23.22 10.77
C LEU A 432 3.22 -24.40 11.36
N ARG A 433 2.83 -25.64 11.03
CA ARG A 433 3.42 -26.86 11.60
C ARG A 433 4.95 -26.85 11.45
N GLY A 434 5.64 -27.06 12.57
CA GLY A 434 7.11 -27.21 12.61
C GLY A 434 7.83 -26.22 13.54
N THR A 435 7.18 -25.11 13.93
CA THR A 435 7.81 -24.08 14.79
C THR A 435 7.43 -24.19 16.27
N SER A 436 6.30 -24.81 16.61
CA SER A 436 6.00 -25.25 17.98
C SER A 436 4.97 -26.39 17.98
N SER A 437 5.45 -27.62 18.17
CA SER A 437 4.59 -28.80 18.40
C SER A 437 4.27 -29.02 19.88
N ARG A 438 4.64 -28.07 20.75
CA ARG A 438 4.39 -28.21 22.19
C ARG A 438 3.03 -27.59 22.53
N PRO A 439 2.08 -28.37 23.08
CA PRO A 439 0.91 -27.77 23.71
C PRO A 439 1.39 -26.79 24.78
N LEU A 440 0.90 -25.55 24.72
CA LEU A 440 1.22 -24.53 25.71
C LEU A 440 0.80 -25.07 27.08
N SER A 441 1.74 -25.13 28.03
CA SER A 441 1.42 -25.48 29.41
C SER A 441 0.47 -24.42 29.96
N LEU A 442 -0.74 -24.84 30.34
CA LEU A 442 -1.87 -24.01 30.79
C LEU A 442 -1.67 -23.38 32.19
N MET A 443 -0.43 -23.29 32.68
CA MET A 443 -0.13 -22.82 34.03
C MET A 443 0.04 -21.29 34.05
N GLY A 444 -0.88 -20.60 34.74
CA GLY A 444 -0.85 -19.15 34.94
C GLY A 444 -1.87 -18.39 34.09
N VAL A 445 -3.14 -18.45 34.48
CA VAL A 445 -4.22 -17.68 33.82
C VAL A 445 -4.20 -16.25 34.36
N GLY A 446 -3.38 -15.39 33.75
CA GLY A 446 -3.37 -13.96 34.09
C GLY A 446 -2.01 -13.30 33.87
N CYS A 447 -2.03 -12.08 33.34
CA CYS A 447 -0.89 -11.19 33.39
C CYS A 447 -0.71 -10.66 34.81
N ASP A 448 0.52 -10.67 35.32
CA ASP A 448 0.93 -10.01 36.55
C ASP A 448 1.62 -8.69 36.17
N HIS A 449 0.83 -7.63 36.10
CA HIS A 449 1.29 -6.29 35.73
C HIS A 449 2.22 -5.67 36.77
N PHE A 450 2.15 -6.10 38.04
CA PHE A 450 3.04 -5.60 39.10
C PHE A 450 4.47 -6.13 38.95
N ARG A 451 4.62 -7.34 38.42
CA ARG A 451 5.93 -7.96 38.15
C ARG A 451 6.36 -7.87 36.68
N ASP A 452 5.63 -7.13 35.86
CA ASP A 452 5.78 -7.07 34.40
C ASP A 452 5.84 -8.47 33.74
N ARG A 453 5.02 -9.40 34.23
CA ARG A 453 4.92 -10.76 33.68
C ARG A 453 3.64 -10.92 32.88
N ARG A 454 3.81 -11.18 31.58
CA ARG A 454 2.69 -11.49 30.69
C ARG A 454 2.30 -12.96 30.85
N CYS A 455 1.00 -13.24 30.70
CA CYS A 455 0.56 -14.62 30.55
C CYS A 455 1.10 -15.22 29.24
N VAL A 456 1.14 -16.55 29.18
CA VAL A 456 1.65 -17.29 28.01
C VAL A 456 0.95 -16.85 26.72
N TRP A 457 -0.35 -16.62 26.76
CA TRP A 457 -1.12 -16.19 25.58
C TRP A 457 -0.68 -14.82 25.06
N HIS A 458 -0.52 -13.82 25.94
CA HIS A 458 -0.06 -12.49 25.55
C HIS A 458 1.40 -12.47 25.08
N ASP A 459 2.26 -13.30 25.67
CA ASP A 459 3.65 -13.43 25.23
C ASP A 459 3.73 -14.04 23.81
N HIS A 460 3.07 -15.18 23.61
CA HIS A 460 3.08 -15.87 22.32
C HIS A 460 2.40 -15.05 21.21
N SER A 461 1.32 -14.32 21.51
CA SER A 461 0.63 -13.46 20.53
C SER A 461 1.52 -12.37 19.90
N ARG A 462 2.66 -12.03 20.54
CA ARG A 462 3.61 -11.03 20.02
C ARG A 462 4.69 -11.63 19.12
N ARG A 463 4.85 -12.96 19.13
CA ARG A 463 5.90 -13.65 18.38
C ARG A 463 5.54 -13.76 16.90
N ASP A 464 6.56 -13.71 16.04
CA ASP A 464 6.37 -13.63 14.59
C ASP A 464 5.58 -14.80 13.98
N TYR A 465 5.72 -16.00 14.53
CA TYR A 465 4.99 -17.17 14.05
C TYR A 465 3.48 -17.15 14.34
N HIS A 466 3.02 -16.31 15.27
CA HIS A 466 1.61 -15.98 15.49
C HIS A 466 1.19 -14.69 14.78
N ARG A 467 2.08 -14.12 13.96
CA ARG A 467 1.84 -12.91 13.16
C ARG A 467 2.26 -13.19 11.72
N PRO A 468 1.67 -14.21 11.07
CA PRO A 468 2.05 -14.56 9.72
C PRO A 468 1.65 -13.44 8.76
N ASN A 469 2.49 -13.27 7.75
CA ASN A 469 2.12 -12.64 6.49
C ASN A 469 0.92 -13.36 5.89
N PHE A 470 0.25 -12.70 4.97
CA PHE A 470 -0.90 -13.27 4.32
C PHE A 470 -1.06 -12.72 2.92
N ARG A 471 -1.83 -13.45 2.13
CA ARG A 471 -2.17 -13.11 0.76
C ARG A 471 -3.66 -12.95 0.63
N PHE A 472 -4.12 -11.90 -0.04
CA PHE A 472 -5.51 -11.78 -0.49
C PHE A 472 -5.62 -12.18 -1.96
N HIS A 473 -6.63 -12.97 -2.30
CA HIS A 473 -7.10 -13.11 -3.68
C HIS A 473 -8.34 -12.23 -3.81
N VAL A 474 -8.24 -11.19 -4.63
CA VAL A 474 -9.24 -10.14 -4.75
C VAL A 474 -10.07 -10.40 -6.00
N MET A 475 -11.37 -10.20 -5.90
CA MET A 475 -12.29 -10.19 -7.02
C MET A 475 -13.11 -8.89 -6.95
N PRO A 476 -13.24 -8.16 -8.07
CA PRO A 476 -13.91 -6.85 -8.04
C PRO A 476 -15.37 -6.99 -7.58
N PHE A 477 -16.09 -8.02 -8.05
CA PHE A 477 -17.43 -8.33 -7.57
C PHE A 477 -17.80 -9.78 -7.91
N LYS A 478 -18.87 -10.28 -7.29
CA LYS A 478 -19.40 -11.62 -7.55
C LYS A 478 -19.76 -11.79 -9.04
N GLY A 479 -19.22 -12.83 -9.67
CA GLY A 479 -19.50 -13.14 -11.07
C GLY A 479 -18.81 -12.21 -12.06
N ALA A 480 -17.84 -11.38 -11.62
CA ALA A 480 -17.01 -10.62 -12.53
C ALA A 480 -16.29 -11.56 -13.51
N PRO A 481 -16.30 -11.26 -14.82
CA PRO A 481 -15.59 -12.07 -15.80
C PRO A 481 -14.09 -12.04 -15.48
N ARG A 482 -13.44 -13.21 -15.48
CA ARG A 482 -11.99 -13.26 -15.31
C ARG A 482 -11.35 -12.61 -16.54
N SER A 483 -10.61 -11.53 -16.32
CA SER A 483 -9.79 -10.92 -17.35
C SER A 483 -8.72 -11.92 -17.82
N SER A 484 -8.41 -11.93 -19.12
CA SER A 484 -7.25 -12.67 -19.66
C SER A 484 -5.92 -12.14 -19.09
N ILE A 485 -5.93 -10.94 -18.52
CA ILE A 485 -4.82 -10.31 -17.81
C ILE A 485 -5.36 -9.95 -16.41
N SER A 486 -5.29 -10.91 -15.49
CA SER A 486 -5.58 -10.70 -14.07
C SER A 486 -4.29 -10.26 -13.39
N ARG A 487 -4.16 -9.02 -12.92
CA ARG A 487 -3.03 -8.60 -12.07
C ARG A 487 -3.43 -7.43 -11.21
N ILE A 488 -2.59 -7.07 -10.24
CA ILE A 488 -2.71 -5.79 -9.56
C ILE A 488 -1.97 -4.74 -10.39
N PHE A 489 -2.69 -3.75 -10.91
CA PHE A 489 -2.11 -2.73 -11.80
C PHE A 489 -1.44 -1.59 -11.03
N SER A 490 -2.02 -1.20 -9.91
CA SER A 490 -1.51 -0.12 -9.06
C SER A 490 -2.01 -0.30 -7.62
N LEU A 491 -1.30 0.32 -6.70
CA LEU A 491 -1.65 0.40 -5.29
C LEU A 491 -1.45 1.84 -4.83
N ALA A 492 -2.38 2.35 -4.03
CA ALA A 492 -2.30 3.70 -3.48
C ALA A 492 -2.91 3.77 -2.08
N LYS A 493 -2.46 4.72 -1.29
CA LYS A 493 -3.05 5.11 0.00
C LYS A 493 -2.74 6.55 0.29
N ALA A 494 -3.62 7.24 1.00
CA ALA A 494 -3.44 8.67 1.26
C ALA A 494 -2.38 9.00 2.31
N SER A 495 -2.19 8.11 3.29
CA SER A 495 -1.18 8.22 4.34
C SER A 495 -0.98 6.89 5.07
N ASP A 496 -0.01 6.80 5.98
CA ASP A 496 0.17 5.60 6.83
C ASP A 496 -0.98 5.38 7.82
N VAL A 497 -1.75 6.43 8.11
CA VAL A 497 -2.84 6.40 9.11
C VAL A 497 -4.23 6.36 8.46
N SER A 498 -4.28 6.24 7.13
CA SER A 498 -5.55 6.18 6.41
C SER A 498 -6.26 4.87 6.72
N ASP A 499 -7.57 4.96 6.95
CA ASP A 499 -8.42 3.80 7.16
C ASP A 499 -8.61 2.99 5.87
N SER A 500 -8.21 3.51 4.70
CA SER A 500 -8.39 2.84 3.41
C SER A 500 -7.13 2.83 2.55
N PHE A 501 -7.03 1.80 1.71
CA PHE A 501 -6.11 1.76 0.57
C PHE A 501 -6.81 1.25 -0.68
N TYR A 502 -6.21 1.54 -1.83
CA TYR A 502 -6.80 1.36 -3.13
C TYR A 502 -6.00 0.37 -3.96
N VAL A 503 -6.70 -0.44 -4.74
CA VAL A 503 -6.19 -1.55 -5.50
C VAL A 503 -6.71 -1.45 -6.92
N GLY A 504 -5.80 -1.30 -7.87
CA GLY A 504 -6.12 -1.27 -9.29
C GLY A 504 -6.33 -2.68 -9.83
N LEU A 505 -7.56 -2.99 -10.22
CA LEU A 505 -7.96 -4.25 -10.84
C LEU A 505 -8.33 -4.00 -12.30
N ALA A 506 -8.44 -5.07 -13.07
CA ALA A 506 -8.83 -4.99 -14.47
C ALA A 506 -10.25 -4.39 -14.58
N GLY A 507 -10.37 -3.14 -15.02
CA GLY A 507 -11.64 -2.42 -15.21
C GLY A 507 -12.32 -1.96 -13.92
N ALA A 508 -11.63 -2.02 -12.78
CA ALA A 508 -12.21 -1.68 -11.50
C ALA A 508 -11.15 -1.13 -10.54
N VAL A 509 -11.57 -0.27 -9.62
CA VAL A 509 -10.74 0.13 -8.46
C VAL A 509 -11.39 -0.44 -7.21
N ALA A 510 -10.68 -1.31 -6.49
CA ALA A 510 -11.12 -1.83 -5.20
C ALA A 510 -10.52 -1.01 -4.05
N GLU A 511 -11.37 -0.52 -3.17
CA GLU A 511 -11.02 0.09 -1.90
C GLU A 511 -11.10 -0.95 -0.80
N PHE A 512 -10.08 -1.02 0.04
CA PHE A 512 -10.02 -1.85 1.24
C PHE A 512 -9.99 -0.95 2.47
N THR A 513 -10.97 -1.09 3.35
CA THR A 513 -11.19 -0.22 4.51
C THR A 513 -11.10 -1.00 5.82
N THR A 514 -10.43 -0.42 6.81
CA THR A 514 -10.27 -0.94 8.19
C THR A 514 -11.35 -0.46 9.16
N ALA A 515 -12.20 0.48 8.73
CA ALA A 515 -13.34 1.00 9.47
C ALA A 515 -14.63 0.26 9.04
N PRO A 516 -14.99 -0.87 9.67
CA PRO A 516 -16.21 -1.59 9.31
C PRO A 516 -17.44 -0.74 9.63
N GLY A 517 -18.32 -0.61 8.65
CA GLY A 517 -19.67 -0.07 8.85
C GLY A 517 -20.67 -0.94 8.10
N ASP A 518 -21.64 -1.51 8.83
CA ASP A 518 -22.70 -2.35 8.23
C ASP A 518 -23.51 -1.59 7.17
N ASP A 519 -23.52 -0.25 7.23
CA ASP A 519 -24.19 0.64 6.27
C ASP A 519 -23.25 1.32 5.26
N HIS A 520 -21.94 1.04 5.28
CA HIS A 520 -20.97 1.74 4.42
C HIS A 520 -21.30 1.62 2.93
N MET A 521 -21.67 0.43 2.45
CA MET A 521 -22.10 0.22 1.06
C MET A 521 -23.37 1.01 0.70
N LYS A 522 -24.34 1.06 1.63
CA LYS A 522 -25.63 1.76 1.40
C LYS A 522 -25.43 3.26 1.21
N MET A 523 -24.39 3.82 1.83
CA MET A 523 -24.02 5.23 1.70
C MET A 523 -23.23 5.51 0.42
N VAL A 524 -22.24 4.67 0.13
CA VAL A 524 -21.29 4.90 -0.97
C VAL A 524 -21.92 4.65 -2.34
N ALA A 525 -22.77 3.64 -2.49
CA ALA A 525 -23.32 3.27 -3.79
C ALA A 525 -24.13 4.39 -4.46
N PRO A 526 -25.10 5.05 -3.79
CA PRO A 526 -25.83 6.16 -4.41
C PRO A 526 -24.94 7.36 -4.76
N ALA A 527 -23.91 7.64 -3.95
CA ALA A 527 -22.98 8.74 -4.21
C ALA A 527 -22.13 8.49 -5.47
N ALA A 528 -21.64 7.26 -5.63
CA ALA A 528 -20.92 6.83 -6.84
C ALA A 528 -21.84 6.83 -8.08
N GLU A 529 -23.07 6.30 -7.95
CA GLU A 529 -24.03 6.18 -9.06
C GLU A 529 -24.45 7.52 -9.65
N LYS A 530 -24.67 8.53 -8.79
CA LYS A 530 -24.94 9.93 -9.22
C LYS A 530 -23.86 10.50 -10.14
N ARG A 531 -22.69 9.86 -10.22
CA ARG A 531 -21.49 10.35 -10.91
C ARG A 531 -20.98 9.35 -11.95
N GLY A 532 -21.81 8.40 -12.34
CA GLY A 532 -21.52 7.46 -13.43
C GLY A 532 -20.74 6.22 -13.01
N TRP A 533 -20.58 5.98 -11.71
CA TRP A 533 -19.85 4.83 -11.18
C TRP A 533 -20.77 3.87 -10.46
N LYS A 534 -20.48 2.58 -10.57
CA LYS A 534 -21.11 1.55 -9.76
C LYS A 534 -20.20 1.23 -8.60
N ALA A 535 -20.72 1.27 -7.38
CA ALA A 535 -20.03 0.72 -6.22
C ALA A 535 -20.67 -0.63 -5.87
N GLN A 536 -19.85 -1.67 -5.72
CA GLN A 536 -20.32 -3.01 -5.35
C GLN A 536 -19.39 -3.63 -4.31
N ALA A 537 -19.90 -4.57 -3.53
CA ALA A 537 -19.07 -5.30 -2.57
C ALA A 537 -18.04 -6.13 -3.33
N SER A 538 -16.76 -5.85 -3.08
CA SER A 538 -15.67 -6.66 -3.58
C SER A 538 -15.53 -7.91 -2.72
N GLN A 539 -15.25 -9.04 -3.35
CA GLN A 539 -15.03 -10.30 -2.66
C GLN A 539 -13.54 -10.57 -2.56
N PHE A 540 -13.12 -11.14 -1.43
CA PHE A 540 -11.75 -11.60 -1.30
C PHE A 540 -11.64 -12.82 -0.39
N SER A 541 -10.73 -13.72 -0.76
CA SER A 541 -10.26 -14.81 0.09
C SER A 541 -8.84 -14.53 0.55
N PHE A 542 -8.37 -15.20 1.61
CA PHE A 542 -7.01 -15.01 2.08
C PHE A 542 -6.38 -16.30 2.58
N ALA A 543 -5.06 -16.40 2.42
CA ALA A 543 -4.24 -17.47 2.97
C ALA A 543 -3.10 -16.87 3.79
N GLU A 544 -2.76 -17.47 4.93
CA GLU A 544 -1.60 -17.08 5.73
C GLU A 544 -0.35 -17.76 5.17
N THR A 545 0.76 -17.05 5.04
CA THR A 545 1.92 -17.47 4.24
C THR A 545 3.22 -17.56 5.04
N GLY A 546 3.14 -17.53 6.38
CA GLY A 546 4.29 -17.63 7.28
C GLY A 546 4.95 -16.28 7.55
N ASP A 547 6.21 -16.25 7.99
CA ASP A 547 6.92 -14.98 8.29
C ASP A 547 7.41 -14.24 7.04
N GLY A 548 7.53 -14.97 5.92
CA GLY A 548 7.96 -14.52 4.60
C GLY A 548 9.36 -13.93 4.54
N LEU A 549 10.18 -14.08 5.60
CA LEU A 549 11.53 -13.54 5.68
C LEU A 549 12.54 -14.64 5.31
N LEU A 550 13.37 -14.41 4.29
CA LEU A 550 14.34 -15.40 3.84
C LEU A 550 15.63 -15.35 4.68
N HIS A 551 15.68 -16.22 5.70
CA HIS A 551 16.87 -16.46 6.50
C HIS A 551 17.87 -17.42 5.80
N PRO A 552 19.18 -17.35 6.13
CA PRO A 552 20.13 -18.36 5.66
C PRO A 552 19.67 -19.77 6.06
N GLY A 553 19.69 -20.72 5.12
CA GLY A 553 19.37 -22.13 5.37
C GLY A 553 17.88 -22.48 5.41
N VAL A 554 16.96 -21.53 5.17
CA VAL A 554 15.53 -21.81 5.05
C VAL A 554 15.24 -22.48 3.70
N SER A 555 14.81 -23.75 3.73
CA SER A 555 14.34 -24.47 2.55
C SER A 555 12.89 -24.11 2.23
N MET A 556 12.58 -24.00 0.94
CA MET A 556 11.20 -23.80 0.45
C MET A 556 10.23 -24.92 0.88
N SER A 557 10.73 -26.14 1.09
CA SER A 557 9.91 -27.28 1.52
C SER A 557 9.38 -27.16 2.95
N THR A 558 9.92 -26.23 3.75
CA THR A 558 9.59 -26.09 5.18
C THR A 558 8.32 -25.27 5.42
N PHE A 559 7.78 -24.56 4.41
CA PHE A 559 6.78 -23.49 4.63
C PHE A 559 5.55 -23.53 3.72
N MET A 560 5.18 -24.69 3.15
CA MET A 560 3.89 -24.76 2.42
C MET A 560 2.73 -24.49 3.39
N PRO A 561 1.96 -23.40 3.22
CA PRO A 561 0.98 -23.00 4.20
C PRO A 561 -0.30 -23.83 4.14
N ARG A 562 -1.08 -23.74 5.22
CA ARG A 562 -2.43 -24.25 5.32
C ARG A 562 -3.35 -23.42 4.40
N LEU A 563 -3.87 -24.00 3.33
CA LEU A 563 -4.83 -23.35 2.44
C LEU A 563 -6.16 -23.08 3.17
N VAL A 564 -6.57 -21.82 3.25
CA VAL A 564 -7.89 -21.40 3.76
C VAL A 564 -8.57 -20.60 2.66
N GLN A 565 -9.71 -21.07 2.16
CA GLN A 565 -10.46 -20.41 1.08
C GLN A 565 -11.79 -19.89 1.65
N ARG A 566 -12.27 -18.73 1.18
CA ARG A 566 -13.62 -18.22 1.50
C ARG A 566 -14.43 -18.21 0.21
N PHE A 567 -15.60 -18.81 0.25
CA PHE A 567 -16.69 -18.55 -0.69
C PHE A 567 -17.85 -18.02 0.14
N GLU A 568 -18.29 -16.78 -0.10
CA GLU A 568 -19.44 -16.23 0.63
C GLU A 568 -20.77 -16.73 0.08
N ASP A 569 -20.82 -17.22 -1.16
CA ASP A 569 -22.07 -17.31 -1.89
C ASP A 569 -22.31 -18.64 -2.65
N GLU A 570 -21.45 -19.65 -2.46
CA GLU A 570 -21.58 -20.96 -3.15
C GLU A 570 -22.23 -22.05 -2.29
N LEU A 571 -22.92 -21.68 -1.21
CA LEU A 571 -23.63 -22.65 -0.36
C LEU A 571 -24.91 -23.20 -1.02
N ASP A 572 -25.47 -22.51 -2.01
CA ASP A 572 -26.73 -22.90 -2.65
C ASP A 572 -26.61 -23.40 -4.11
N THR A 573 -25.40 -23.40 -4.70
CA THR A 573 -25.21 -23.95 -6.05
C THR A 573 -25.10 -25.49 -6.03
N PRO A 574 -25.84 -26.22 -6.88
CA PRO A 574 -25.87 -27.70 -6.87
C PRO A 574 -24.50 -28.37 -7.01
N GLN A 575 -23.54 -27.71 -7.67
CA GLN A 575 -22.19 -28.23 -7.91
C GLN A 575 -21.30 -28.26 -6.65
N TYR A 576 -21.64 -27.52 -5.58
CA TYR A 576 -20.87 -27.48 -4.33
C TYR A 576 -21.54 -28.23 -3.16
N ARG A 577 -22.79 -28.69 -3.31
CA ARG A 577 -23.46 -29.55 -2.31
C ARG A 577 -22.72 -30.87 -2.05
N THR A 578 -21.91 -31.35 -2.99
CA THR A 578 -21.13 -32.59 -2.87
C THR A 578 -19.75 -32.40 -2.22
N TRP A 579 -19.29 -31.17 -1.98
CA TRP A 579 -18.06 -30.90 -1.23
C TRP A 579 -18.25 -31.04 0.29
N HIS A 580 -19.46 -30.75 0.80
CA HIS A 580 -19.81 -30.93 2.22
C HIS A 580 -19.90 -32.40 2.65
N THR A 581 -20.07 -33.35 1.72
CA THR A 581 -20.11 -34.79 2.01
C THR A 581 -18.73 -35.44 2.05
N ARG A 582 -17.66 -34.73 1.68
CA ARG A 582 -16.28 -35.22 1.83
C ARG A 582 -15.69 -34.62 3.11
N PRO A 583 -15.05 -35.42 3.99
CA PRO A 583 -14.33 -34.87 5.12
C PRO A 583 -13.29 -33.87 4.59
N ALA A 584 -13.30 -32.65 5.12
CA ALA A 584 -12.29 -31.65 4.80
C ALA A 584 -10.88 -32.25 4.97
N PRO A 585 -9.88 -31.83 4.18
CA PRO A 585 -8.50 -32.22 4.44
C PRO A 585 -8.19 -31.96 5.92
N LYS A 586 -7.62 -32.94 6.64
CA LYS A 586 -7.22 -32.80 8.06
C LYS A 586 -6.33 -31.57 8.32
N THR A 587 -5.81 -30.98 7.23
CA THR A 587 -4.97 -29.80 7.15
C THR A 587 -5.73 -28.55 6.69
N ALA A 588 -7.06 -28.41 6.76
CA ALA A 588 -7.76 -27.12 6.52
C ALA A 588 -8.44 -26.64 7.82
N ALA A 589 -8.23 -25.38 8.22
CA ALA A 589 -8.90 -24.76 9.39
C ALA A 589 -9.62 -23.50 8.91
N TRP A 590 -10.91 -23.43 9.21
CA TRP A 590 -11.82 -22.43 8.66
C TRP A 590 -12.02 -21.29 9.66
N HIS A 591 -11.06 -20.37 9.76
CA HIS A 591 -11.14 -19.26 10.74
C HIS A 591 -12.24 -18.23 10.45
N ARG A 592 -12.80 -18.23 9.23
CA ARG A 592 -13.86 -17.29 8.80
C ARG A 592 -15.29 -17.77 9.02
N TRP A 593 -15.50 -19.04 9.39
CA TRP A 593 -16.85 -19.56 9.66
C TRP A 593 -17.30 -19.34 11.10
N ASP A 594 -16.35 -19.08 12.01
CA ASP A 594 -16.70 -18.71 13.36
C ASP A 594 -17.05 -17.22 13.42
N LYS A 595 -18.35 -16.90 13.37
CA LYS A 595 -18.84 -15.55 13.65
C LYS A 595 -18.32 -15.04 15.00
N SER A 596 -17.96 -15.89 15.97
CA SER A 596 -17.37 -15.50 17.25
C SER A 596 -16.00 -14.80 17.12
N PHE A 597 -15.22 -15.10 16.08
CA PHE A 597 -13.95 -14.43 15.79
C PHE A 597 -14.16 -12.94 15.45
N TRP A 598 -15.29 -12.63 14.81
CA TRP A 598 -15.71 -11.29 14.40
C TRP A 598 -16.70 -10.64 15.36
N ARG A 599 -17.24 -11.41 16.32
CA ARG A 599 -18.23 -10.88 17.25
C ARG A 599 -17.58 -9.73 18.05
N PRO A 600 -18.28 -8.60 18.21
CA PRO A 600 -17.93 -7.59 19.19
C PRO A 600 -17.92 -8.10 20.64
N THR A 601 -18.21 -9.37 20.91
CA THR A 601 -18.33 -9.95 22.26
C THR A 601 -17.01 -9.98 23.03
N HIS A 602 -15.86 -9.80 22.38
CA HIS A 602 -14.57 -9.58 23.07
C HIS A 602 -14.24 -8.08 23.25
N PHE A 603 -15.15 -7.20 22.82
CA PHE A 603 -14.90 -5.77 22.59
C PHE A 603 -16.10 -4.90 23.02
N SER A 604 -16.78 -5.24 24.10
CA SER A 604 -17.55 -4.23 24.84
C SER A 604 -16.58 -3.30 25.55
N PHE A 605 -16.69 -2.00 25.25
CA PHE A 605 -16.06 -0.94 26.03
C PHE A 605 -16.61 -0.90 27.45
#